data_AF-A0A4Q3KR00-F1
#
_entry.id   AF-A0A4Q3KR00-F1
#
_cell.length_a   1.000
_cell.length_b   1.000
_cell.length_c   1.000
_cell.angle_alpha   90.00
_cell.angle_beta   90.00
_cell.angle_gamma   90.00
#
_symmetry.space_group_name_H-M   'P 1'
#
loop_
_entity.id
_entity.type
_entity.pdbx_description
1 polymer ?
#
loop_
_entity_poly.entity_id
_entity_poly.type
_entity_poly.pdbx_seq_one_letter_code
_entity_poly.pdbx_strand_id
1 'polypeptide(L)' 'MDRYQAMATFVRVVDTGSFSAAARQLNVGQPAVSKT' A
#
# COMPACT_ATOMS: atom_id res chain seq x y z
N MET A 1 -7.06 -8.84 0.37
CA MET A 1 -5.74 -8.88 1.01
C MET A 1 -5.81 -9.86 2.16
N ASP A 2 -4.87 -10.79 2.23
CA ASP A 2 -4.64 -11.44 3.52
C ASP A 2 -3.95 -10.46 4.48
N ARG A 3 -3.88 -10.82 5.77
CA ARG A 3 -3.36 -9.94 6.81
C ARG A 3 -1.87 -9.62 6.63
N TYR A 4 -1.11 -10.54 6.04
CA TYR A 4 0.30 -10.34 5.74
C TYR A 4 0.48 -9.27 4.67
N GLN A 5 -0.30 -9.38 3.60
CA GLN A 5 -0.29 -8.44 2.50
C GLN A 5 -0.74 -7.05 2.96
N ALA A 6 -1.74 -6.97 3.86
CA ALA A 6 -2.18 -5.71 4.47
C ALA A 6 -1.06 -5.03 5.28
N MET A 7 -0.31 -5.80 6.08
CA MET A 7 0.81 -5.27 6.87
C MET A 7 1.98 -4.81 5.98
N ALA A 8 2.31 -5.56 4.93
CA ALA A 8 3.34 -5.15 3.98
C ALA A 8 2.97 -3.82 3.28
N THR A 9 1.71 -3.67 2.88
CA THR A 9 1.21 -2.43 2.29
C THR A 9 1.22 -1.27 3.29
N PHE A 10 0.82 -1.52 4.54
CA PHE A 10 0.86 -0.51 5.60
C PHE A 10 2.27 0.02 5.84
N VAL A 11 3.26 -0.86 6.00
CA VAL A 11 4.67 -0.46 6.16
C VAL A 11 5.12 0.39 4.99
N ARG A 12 4.76 0.01 3.75
CA ARG A 12 5.13 0.77 2.56
C ARG A 12 4.53 2.17 2.51
N VAL A 13 3.28 2.32 2.96
CA VAL A 13 2.63 3.64 3.06
C VAL A 13 3.34 4.51 4.11
N VAL A 14 3.70 3.93 5.26
CA VAL A 14 4.42 4.64 6.32
C VAL A 14 5.80 5.08 5.84
N ASP A 15 6.57 4.19 5.21
CA ASP A 15 7.91 4.49 4.69
C ASP A 15 7.90 5.59 3.61
N THR A 16 6.88 5.59 2.75
CA THR A 16 6.76 6.55 1.66
C THR A 16 6.05 7.84 2.04
N GLY A 17 5.33 7.86 3.17
CA GLY A 17 4.43 8.94 3.57
C GLY A 17 3.29 9.21 2.58
N SER A 18 3.03 8.33 1.62
CA SER A 18 2.06 8.57 0.54
C SER A 18 1.46 7.29 -0.02
N PHE A 19 0.12 7.21 -0.01
CA PHE A 19 -0.61 6.10 -0.62
C PHE A 19 -0.34 5.95 -2.12
N SER A 20 -0.20 7.05 -2.86
CA SER A 20 0.08 7.02 -4.30
C SER A 20 1.51 6.52 -4.58
N ALA A 21 2.48 6.91 -3.75
CA ALA A 21 3.86 6.43 -3.89
C ALA A 21 3.98 4.93 -3.55
N ALA A 22 3.33 4.49 -2.46
CA ALA A 22 3.27 3.07 -2.10
C ALA A 22 2.60 2.24 -3.20
N ALA A 23 1.47 2.70 -3.75
CA ALA A 23 0.77 2.03 -4.85
C ALA A 23 1.65 1.86 -6.10
N ARG A 24 2.40 2.92 -6.46
CA ARG A 24 3.36 2.87 -7.57
C ARG A 24 4.46 1.84 -7.33
N GLN A 25 4.99 1.75 -6.12
CA GLN A 25 6.04 0.79 -5.78
C GLN A 25 5.53 -0.65 -5.70
N LEU A 26 4.26 -0.84 -5.37
CA LEU A 26 3.58 -2.14 -5.33
C LEU A 26 2.98 -2.54 -6.69
N ASN A 27 3.10 -1.70 -7.73
CA ASN A 27 2.51 -1.91 -9.05
C ASN A 27 0.99 -2.17 -9.01
N VAL A 28 0.27 -1.45 -8.15
CA VAL A 28 -1.20 -1.53 -8.02
C VAL A 28 -1.83 -0.14 -8.16
N GLY A 29 -3.15 -0.11 -8.36
CA GLY A 29 -3.90 1.14 -8.26
C GLY A 29 -3.94 1.65 -6.82
N GLN A 30 -3.81 2.97 -6.63
CA GLN A 30 -3.90 3.59 -5.30
C GLN A 30 -5.19 3.24 -4.50
N PRO A 31 -6.37 3.03 -5.13
CA PRO A 31 -7.54 2.55 -4.41
C PRO A 31 -7.33 1.19 -3.71
N ALA A 32 -6.48 0.32 -4.26
CA ALA A 32 -6.14 -0.99 -3.69
C ALA A 32 -5.14 -0.91 -2.51
N VAL A 33 -4.67 0.30 -2.18
CA VAL A 33 -3.83 0.58 -1.00
C VAL A 33 -4.65 1.26 0.10
N SER A 34 -5.68 2.05 -0.27
CA SER A 34 -6.44 2.90 0.66
C SER A 34 -7.81 2.36 1.08
N LYS A 35 -8.43 1.46 0.30
CA LYS A 35 -9.79 0.95 0.55
C LYS A 35 -9.83 -0.51 0.97
N THR A 36 -8.69 -1.06 1.36
CA THR A 36 -8.47 -2.49 1.63
C THR A 36 -8.35 -2.74 3.12
#